data_AF-A0A068YQ46-F1
#
_entry.id   AF-A0A068YQ46-F1
#
_cell.length_a   1.000
_cell.length_b   1.000
_cell.length_c   1.000
_cell.angle_alpha   90.00
_cell.angle_beta   90.00
_cell.angle_gamma   90.00
#
_symmetry.space_group_name_H-M   'P 1'
#
loop_
_entity.id
_entity.type
_entity.pdbx_description
1 polymer ?
#
loop_
_entity_poly.entity_id
_entity_poly.type
_entity_poly.pdbx_seq_one_letter_code
_entity_poly.pdbx_strand_id
1 'polypeptide(L)'
;MDGDTPNRKPASRGANPPPVTQTSRSTVKKEASAGVDIDVAVEVVADVVADATVSAGTAVTSFQNGVRFVTPATEWVNRDGKKIVSKLTSPFSLKGIISVQTRYGRGAMAHQPSAYGRGTTDEDTKVGNTTLGFHESCHRADFLAYLAANLLPTFEGKAGKTTDEYERSVKALKTRLNDYFAEMEKQSDSNTDEVGYKKSEFEKFGPTH
;
A
#
# COMPACT_ATOMS: atom_id res chain seq x y z
N MET A 1 -9.35 45.57 37.63
CA MET A 1 -10.54 44.74 37.35
C MET A 1 -10.21 43.97 36.10
N ASP A 2 -9.56 42.83 36.29
CA ASP A 2 -9.12 41.97 35.20
C ASP A 2 -10.34 41.22 34.66
N GLY A 3 -10.71 41.54 33.43
CA GLY A 3 -11.81 40.93 32.70
C GLY A 3 -11.40 39.55 32.21
N ASP A 4 -11.62 38.55 33.05
CA ASP A 4 -11.51 37.13 32.71
C ASP A 4 -12.50 36.82 31.57
N THR A 5 -11.98 36.61 30.37
CA THR A 5 -12.79 36.25 29.21
C THR A 5 -12.93 34.73 29.22
N PRO A 6 -14.14 34.16 29.40
CA PRO A 6 -14.29 32.72 29.50
C PRO A 6 -13.86 32.07 28.17
N ASN A 7 -12.81 31.27 28.27
CA ASN A 7 -12.28 30.42 27.21
C ASN A 7 -13.35 29.40 26.79
N ARG A 8 -14.24 29.81 25.87
CA ARG A 8 -15.25 28.91 25.29
C ARG A 8 -14.54 27.90 24.41
N LYS A 9 -14.47 26.66 24.91
CA LYS A 9 -14.12 25.47 24.11
C LYS A 9 -14.96 25.51 22.82
N PRO A 10 -14.35 25.54 21.62
CA PRO A 10 -15.12 25.56 20.39
C PRO A 10 -16.03 24.32 20.35
N ALA A 11 -17.30 24.53 20.03
CA ALA A 11 -18.26 23.44 19.87
C ALA A 11 -17.72 22.44 18.84
N SER A 12 -17.68 21.15 19.19
CA SER A 12 -17.25 20.12 18.25
C SER A 12 -18.17 20.17 17.03
N ARG A 13 -17.63 20.45 15.85
CA ARG A 13 -18.35 20.19 14.61
C ARG A 13 -18.70 18.70 14.61
N GLY A 14 -19.94 18.36 14.25
CA GLY A 14 -20.32 16.95 14.06
C GLY A 14 -19.37 16.29 13.06
N ALA A 15 -19.23 14.96 13.14
CA ALA A 15 -18.37 14.23 12.22
C ALA A 15 -18.76 14.49 10.76
N ASN A 16 -17.78 14.77 9.92
CA ASN A 16 -17.96 14.81 8.48
C ASN A 16 -18.36 13.42 7.98
N PRO A 17 -19.17 13.33 6.90
CA PRO A 17 -19.42 12.05 6.28
C PRO A 17 -18.10 11.43 5.80
N PRO A 18 -17.94 10.10 5.91
CA PRO A 18 -16.75 9.42 5.42
C PRO A 18 -16.60 9.64 3.90
N PRO A 19 -15.37 9.80 3.38
CA PRO A 19 -15.14 9.85 1.94
C PRO A 19 -15.64 8.57 1.26
N VAL A 20 -16.49 8.73 0.24
CA VAL A 20 -16.99 7.60 -0.55
C VAL A 20 -15.87 7.05 -1.42
N THR A 21 -15.63 5.74 -1.38
CA THR A 21 -14.69 5.07 -2.28
C THR A 21 -15.15 5.24 -3.72
N GLN A 22 -14.31 5.88 -4.53
CA GLN A 22 -14.50 5.96 -5.99
C GLN A 22 -13.68 4.86 -6.64
N THR A 23 -14.35 3.97 -7.37
CA THR A 23 -13.64 2.95 -8.14
C THR A 23 -12.85 3.63 -9.25
N SER A 24 -11.62 3.18 -9.45
CA SER A 24 -10.73 3.78 -10.44
C SER A 24 -9.66 2.79 -10.87
N ARG A 25 -9.05 3.06 -12.02
CA ARG A 25 -7.89 2.33 -12.49
C ARG A 25 -6.90 3.32 -13.09
N SER A 26 -5.65 3.22 -12.66
CA SER A 26 -4.57 4.11 -13.07
C SER A 26 -3.32 3.29 -13.41
N THR A 27 -2.55 3.77 -14.39
CA THR A 27 -1.25 3.19 -14.70
C THR A 27 -0.24 3.58 -13.61
N VAL A 28 0.45 2.60 -13.04
CA VAL A 28 1.61 2.84 -12.15
C VAL A 28 2.85 3.03 -13.01
N LYS A 29 3.09 2.10 -13.95
CA LYS A 29 4.20 2.17 -14.89
C LYS A 29 3.86 1.41 -16.16
N LYS A 30 4.14 2.03 -17.30
CA LYS A 30 4.05 1.40 -18.63
C LYS A 30 5.30 1.72 -19.42
N GLU A 31 6.03 0.70 -19.85
CA GLU A 31 7.28 0.82 -20.59
C GLU A 31 7.44 -0.40 -21.49
N ALA A 32 7.68 -0.18 -22.78
CA ALA A 32 7.97 -1.25 -23.72
C ALA A 32 9.20 -0.87 -24.56
N SER A 33 10.27 -1.64 -24.42
CA SER A 33 11.52 -1.50 -25.15
C SER A 33 12.14 -2.87 -25.43
N ALA A 34 13.22 -2.93 -26.20
CA ALA A 34 13.86 -4.19 -26.57
C ALA A 34 14.31 -5.06 -25.38
N GLY A 35 14.61 -4.43 -24.22
CA GLY A 35 15.08 -5.14 -23.03
C GLY A 35 14.06 -5.24 -21.89
N VAL A 36 12.95 -4.51 -21.95
CA VAL A 36 12.02 -4.31 -20.83
C VAL A 36 10.58 -4.19 -21.35
N ASP A 37 9.65 -4.86 -20.68
CA ASP A 37 8.21 -4.85 -20.94
C ASP A 37 7.44 -4.77 -19.61
N ILE A 38 7.16 -3.54 -19.15
CA ILE A 38 6.45 -3.26 -17.91
C ILE A 38 5.04 -2.75 -18.23
N ASP A 39 4.03 -3.37 -17.65
CA ASP A 39 2.63 -2.91 -17.69
C ASP A 39 1.96 -3.21 -16.34
N VAL A 40 2.13 -2.29 -15.40
CA VAL A 40 1.58 -2.38 -14.04
C VAL A 40 0.56 -1.27 -13.84
N ALA A 41 -0.61 -1.67 -13.38
CA ALA A 41 -1.70 -0.78 -13.01
C ALA A 41 -2.08 -0.95 -11.53
N VAL A 42 -2.70 0.07 -10.97
CA VAL A 42 -3.41 0.01 -9.70
C VAL A 42 -4.90 0.21 -9.97
N GLU A 43 -5.75 -0.52 -9.27
CA GLU A 43 -7.18 -0.29 -9.26
C GLU A 43 -7.68 -0.12 -7.83
N VAL A 44 -8.56 0.85 -7.62
CA VAL A 44 -9.38 0.95 -6.42
C VAL A 44 -10.71 0.29 -6.74
N VAL A 45 -11.06 -0.75 -6.00
CA VAL A 45 -12.32 -1.47 -6.17
C VAL A 45 -13.33 -1.05 -5.09
N ALA A 46 -14.59 -1.44 -5.28
CA ALA A 46 -15.66 -1.08 -4.36
C ALA A 46 -15.44 -1.73 -2.98
N ASP A 47 -15.86 -1.01 -1.93
CA ASP A 47 -15.80 -1.50 -0.56
C ASP A 47 -16.71 -2.73 -0.38
N VAL A 48 -16.31 -3.64 0.51
CA VAL A 48 -17.13 -4.77 0.94
C VAL A 48 -17.64 -4.50 2.35
N VAL A 49 -18.93 -4.76 2.58
CA VAL A 49 -19.54 -4.69 3.91
C VAL A 49 -19.88 -6.08 4.43
N ALA A 50 -19.79 -6.25 5.76
CA ALA A 50 -20.00 -7.53 6.43
C ALA A 50 -19.11 -8.67 5.90
N ASP A 51 -17.85 -8.36 5.56
CA ASP A 51 -16.86 -9.36 5.15
C ASP A 51 -16.56 -10.30 6.33
N ALA A 52 -16.80 -11.60 6.15
CA ALA A 52 -16.58 -12.62 7.18
C ALA A 52 -15.10 -12.91 7.47
N THR A 53 -14.19 -12.46 6.61
CA THR A 53 -12.73 -12.58 6.80
C THR A 53 -12.15 -11.43 7.62
N VAL A 54 -12.93 -10.39 7.89
CA VAL A 54 -12.56 -9.24 8.73
C VAL A 54 -13.26 -9.35 10.08
N SER A 55 -12.52 -9.08 11.16
CA SER A 55 -13.05 -9.12 12.51
C SER A 55 -14.30 -8.25 12.67
N ALA A 56 -15.26 -8.72 13.47
CA ALA A 56 -16.49 -7.98 13.71
C ALA A 56 -16.17 -6.62 14.36
N GLY A 57 -16.85 -5.56 13.89
CA GLY A 57 -16.64 -4.20 14.37
C GLY A 57 -15.36 -3.51 13.89
N THR A 58 -14.55 -4.14 13.03
CA THR A 58 -13.35 -3.53 12.44
C THR A 58 -13.48 -3.35 10.94
N ALA A 59 -12.62 -2.54 10.35
CA ALA A 59 -12.39 -2.47 8.91
C ALA A 59 -10.91 -2.70 8.60
N VAL A 60 -10.61 -2.99 7.34
CA VAL A 60 -9.25 -3.06 6.83
C VAL A 60 -9.22 -2.59 5.39
N THR A 61 -8.29 -1.70 5.07
CA THR A 61 -7.93 -1.34 3.71
C THR A 61 -6.64 -2.03 3.39
N SER A 62 -6.67 -2.88 2.37
CA SER A 62 -5.54 -3.73 1.98
C SER A 62 -5.35 -3.70 0.47
N PHE A 63 -4.21 -4.19 0.01
CA PHE A 63 -3.96 -4.40 -1.40
C PHE A 63 -3.73 -5.88 -1.73
N GLN A 64 -4.15 -6.29 -2.93
CA GLN A 64 -3.83 -7.58 -3.52
C GLN A 64 -2.79 -7.40 -4.62
N ASN A 65 -1.63 -8.05 -4.47
CA ASN A 65 -0.57 -8.01 -5.46
C ASN A 65 -0.77 -9.06 -6.59
N GLY A 66 -1.36 -8.61 -7.70
CA GLY A 66 -1.47 -9.36 -8.95
C GLY A 66 -0.27 -9.22 -9.89
N VAL A 67 0.79 -8.52 -9.49
CA VAL A 67 1.99 -8.32 -10.33
C VAL A 67 2.78 -9.62 -10.44
N ARG A 68 3.21 -9.94 -11.66
CA ARG A 68 4.03 -11.09 -12.01
C ARG A 68 5.21 -10.63 -12.84
N PHE A 69 6.36 -11.25 -12.62
CA PHE A 69 7.55 -11.00 -13.43
C PHE A 69 7.97 -12.24 -14.21
N VAL A 70 8.53 -12.01 -15.39
CA VAL A 70 9.23 -13.02 -16.19
C VAL A 70 10.62 -12.48 -16.48
N THR A 71 11.64 -13.24 -16.12
CA THR A 71 13.02 -12.87 -16.43
C THR A 71 13.33 -13.17 -17.90
N PRO A 72 14.25 -12.41 -18.52
CA PRO A 72 14.71 -12.70 -19.86
C PRO A 72 15.07 -14.17 -20.07
N ALA A 73 14.67 -14.74 -21.21
CA ALA A 73 15.23 -15.98 -21.72
C ALA A 73 16.72 -15.78 -22.02
N THR A 74 17.51 -16.83 -21.84
CA THR A 74 18.98 -16.76 -21.94
C THR A 74 19.54 -17.81 -22.89
N GLU A 75 20.52 -17.40 -23.67
CA GLU A 75 21.46 -18.30 -24.31
C GLU A 75 22.73 -18.41 -23.45
N TRP A 76 23.38 -19.57 -23.51
CA TRP A 76 24.53 -19.88 -22.68
C TRP A 76 25.70 -20.35 -23.53
N VAL A 77 26.90 -19.96 -23.11
CA VAL A 77 28.16 -20.45 -23.68
C VAL A 77 29.09 -20.91 -22.56
N ASN A 78 29.96 -21.86 -22.87
CA ASN A 78 31.05 -22.23 -21.98
C ASN A 78 32.27 -21.36 -22.29
N ARG A 79 32.79 -20.67 -21.27
CA ARG A 79 34.05 -19.91 -21.35
C ARG A 79 34.85 -20.23 -20.10
N ASP A 80 36.08 -20.70 -20.28
CA ASP A 80 37.00 -21.07 -19.20
C ASP A 80 36.39 -22.03 -18.17
N GLY A 81 35.65 -23.04 -18.65
CA GLY A 81 34.99 -24.04 -17.82
C GLY A 81 33.72 -23.55 -17.09
N LYS A 82 33.28 -22.31 -17.31
CA LYS A 82 32.06 -21.74 -16.71
C LYS A 82 30.97 -21.53 -17.74
N LYS A 83 29.73 -21.81 -17.35
CA LYS A 83 28.53 -21.49 -18.14
C LYS A 83 28.15 -20.03 -17.89
N ILE A 84 28.17 -19.24 -18.95
CA ILE A 84 27.95 -17.78 -18.93
C ILE A 84 26.78 -17.44 -19.84
N VAL A 85 25.93 -16.49 -19.41
CA VAL A 85 24.88 -15.91 -20.26
C VAL A 85 25.54 -15.18 -21.42
N SER A 86 25.45 -15.72 -22.63
CA SER A 86 25.97 -15.02 -23.83
C SER A 86 25.03 -13.91 -24.26
N LYS A 87 23.72 -14.13 -24.16
CA LYS A 87 22.69 -13.23 -24.67
C LYS A 87 21.40 -13.38 -23.88
N LEU A 88 20.69 -12.26 -23.74
CA LEU A 88 19.28 -12.23 -23.34
C LEU A 88 18.43 -12.19 -24.61
N THR A 89 17.52 -13.15 -24.77
CA THR A 89 16.75 -13.35 -26.01
C THR A 89 15.31 -12.87 -25.90
N SER A 90 14.87 -12.44 -24.72
CA SER A 90 13.56 -11.81 -24.51
C SER A 90 13.71 -10.62 -23.56
N PRO A 91 12.75 -9.68 -23.55
CA PRO A 91 12.72 -8.62 -22.55
C PRO A 91 12.46 -9.18 -21.16
N PHE A 92 12.86 -8.42 -20.14
CA PHE A 92 12.33 -8.58 -18.79
C PHE A 92 10.88 -8.11 -18.78
N SER A 93 9.95 -8.92 -18.27
CA SER A 93 8.54 -8.54 -18.18
C SER A 93 8.11 -8.36 -16.73
N LEU A 94 7.36 -7.29 -16.43
CA LEU A 94 6.69 -7.06 -15.13
C LEU A 94 5.27 -6.56 -15.39
N LYS A 95 4.27 -7.40 -15.18
CA LYS A 95 2.89 -7.09 -15.56
C LYS A 95 1.90 -7.47 -14.48
N GLY A 96 0.80 -6.74 -14.38
CA GLY A 96 -0.33 -7.10 -13.54
C GLY A 96 -1.03 -5.90 -12.95
N ILE A 97 -1.93 -6.20 -12.01
CA ILE A 97 -2.77 -5.21 -11.35
C ILE A 97 -2.57 -5.33 -9.84
N ILE A 98 -2.45 -4.18 -9.17
CA ILE A 98 -2.51 -4.06 -7.73
C ILE A 98 -3.91 -3.59 -7.38
N SER A 99 -4.70 -4.39 -6.68
CA SER A 99 -6.09 -4.04 -6.34
C SER A 99 -6.18 -3.57 -4.90
N VAL A 100 -6.64 -2.35 -4.66
CA VAL A 100 -6.83 -1.74 -3.34
C VAL A 100 -8.31 -1.77 -2.96
N GLN A 101 -8.62 -2.27 -1.77
CA GLN A 101 -10.00 -2.43 -1.30
C GLN A 101 -10.11 -2.21 0.20
N THR A 102 -11.16 -1.49 0.61
CA THR A 102 -11.61 -1.42 2.01
C THR A 102 -12.67 -2.49 2.26
N ARG A 103 -12.53 -3.23 3.35
CA ARG A 103 -13.45 -4.32 3.74
C ARG A 103 -13.86 -4.11 5.19
N TYR A 104 -15.16 -3.96 5.41
CA TYR A 104 -15.77 -3.78 6.73
C TYR A 104 -16.25 -5.14 7.25
N GLY A 105 -15.80 -5.53 8.44
CA GLY A 105 -16.30 -6.70 9.12
C GLY A 105 -17.76 -6.54 9.57
N ARG A 106 -18.37 -7.62 10.05
CA ARG A 106 -19.78 -7.58 10.51
C ARG A 106 -19.97 -6.52 11.60
N GLY A 107 -20.93 -5.62 11.40
CA GLY A 107 -21.27 -4.56 12.35
C GLY A 107 -20.37 -3.32 12.29
N ALA A 108 -19.32 -3.33 11.45
CA ALA A 108 -18.54 -2.15 11.14
C ALA A 108 -19.21 -1.33 10.04
N MET A 109 -19.20 0.00 10.17
CA MET A 109 -19.75 0.93 9.17
C MET A 109 -18.83 2.14 9.02
N ALA A 110 -18.73 2.66 7.78
CA ALA A 110 -17.86 3.79 7.45
C ALA A 110 -18.09 5.04 8.31
N HIS A 111 -19.32 5.29 8.78
CA HIS A 111 -19.65 6.47 9.59
C HIS A 111 -19.39 6.28 11.10
N GLN A 112 -19.01 5.09 11.54
CA GLN A 112 -18.68 4.88 12.96
C GLN A 112 -17.40 5.64 13.30
N PRO A 113 -17.18 6.03 14.56
CA PRO A 113 -15.93 6.67 14.96
C PRO A 113 -14.72 5.76 14.72
N SER A 114 -13.59 6.33 14.31
CA SER A 114 -12.31 5.64 14.35
C SER A 114 -11.85 5.50 15.79
N ALA A 115 -11.35 4.31 16.15
CA ALA A 115 -10.88 4.04 17.50
C ALA A 115 -9.41 4.44 17.72
N TYR A 116 -8.63 4.53 16.65
CA TYR A 116 -7.19 4.83 16.67
C TYR A 116 -6.76 5.48 15.34
N GLY A 117 -5.50 5.90 15.25
CA GLY A 117 -4.90 6.35 14.00
C GLY A 117 -5.48 7.68 13.51
N ARG A 118 -5.49 7.85 12.18
CA ARG A 118 -6.23 8.93 11.53
C ARG A 118 -7.70 8.86 11.92
N GLY A 119 -8.25 10.03 12.18
CA GLY A 119 -9.56 10.20 12.81
C GLY A 119 -9.53 10.35 14.33
N THR A 120 -8.36 10.20 14.95
CA THR A 120 -8.17 10.46 16.40
C THR A 120 -7.15 11.55 16.69
N THR A 121 -6.49 12.12 15.66
CA THR A 121 -5.60 13.27 15.86
C THR A 121 -6.39 14.52 16.26
N ASP A 122 -5.73 15.47 16.93
CA ASP A 122 -6.35 16.77 17.27
C ASP A 122 -6.85 17.51 16.03
N GLU A 123 -6.08 17.47 14.93
CA GLU A 123 -6.46 18.12 13.67
C GLU A 123 -7.66 17.41 13.03
N ASP A 124 -7.65 16.08 12.95
CA ASP A 124 -8.79 15.32 12.40
C ASP A 124 -10.07 15.60 13.22
N THR A 125 -9.95 15.65 14.55
CA THR A 125 -11.06 15.99 15.47
C THR A 125 -11.58 17.40 15.24
N LYS A 126 -10.66 18.37 15.13
CA LYS A 126 -10.99 19.79 14.92
C LYS A 126 -11.72 20.03 13.60
N VAL A 127 -11.36 19.29 12.55
CA VAL A 127 -12.00 19.42 11.23
C VAL A 127 -13.18 18.47 11.03
N GLY A 128 -13.43 17.55 11.97
CA GLY A 128 -14.55 16.60 11.95
C GLY A 128 -14.28 15.30 11.20
N ASN A 129 -13.04 15.00 10.82
CA ASN A 129 -12.67 13.79 10.08
C ASN A 129 -12.46 12.59 11.01
N THR A 130 -13.44 12.23 11.83
CA THR A 130 -13.25 11.28 12.95
C THR A 130 -13.78 9.87 12.68
N THR A 131 -14.20 9.58 11.46
CA THR A 131 -14.88 8.32 11.13
C THR A 131 -13.93 7.20 10.72
N LEU A 132 -14.32 5.95 10.91
CA LEU A 132 -13.64 4.75 10.43
C LEU A 132 -13.44 4.80 8.91
N GLY A 133 -14.45 5.22 8.13
CA GLY A 133 -14.31 5.36 6.68
C GLY A 133 -13.30 6.44 6.26
N PHE A 134 -13.11 7.47 7.10
CA PHE A 134 -12.02 8.43 6.89
C PHE A 134 -10.65 7.78 7.14
N HIS A 135 -10.50 7.05 8.24
CA HIS A 135 -9.29 6.28 8.55
C HIS A 135 -8.91 5.34 7.39
N GLU A 136 -9.87 4.53 6.92
CA GLU A 136 -9.68 3.62 5.78
C GLU A 136 -9.35 4.37 4.46
N SER A 137 -9.90 5.57 4.28
CA SER A 137 -9.57 6.41 3.12
C SER A 137 -8.12 6.91 3.14
N CYS A 138 -7.53 7.10 4.33
CA CYS A 138 -6.13 7.47 4.48
C CYS A 138 -5.21 6.33 4.05
N HIS A 139 -5.48 5.09 4.46
CA HIS A 139 -4.71 3.92 3.99
C HIS A 139 -4.71 3.81 2.46
N ARG A 140 -5.89 3.95 1.83
CA ARG A 140 -5.99 3.95 0.38
C ARG A 140 -5.13 5.06 -0.26
N ALA A 141 -5.17 6.26 0.31
CA ALA A 141 -4.37 7.38 -0.18
C ALA A 141 -2.86 7.10 -0.02
N ASP A 142 -2.44 6.51 1.09
CA ASP A 142 -1.05 6.13 1.35
C ASP A 142 -0.54 5.13 0.30
N PHE A 143 -1.31 4.08 0.00
CA PHE A 143 -0.91 3.10 -1.03
C PHE A 143 -0.77 3.73 -2.41
N LEU A 144 -1.71 4.59 -2.81
CA LEU A 144 -1.64 5.29 -4.09
C LEU A 144 -0.45 6.26 -4.14
N ALA A 145 -0.18 6.96 -3.04
CA ALA A 145 0.97 7.85 -2.91
C ALA A 145 2.30 7.09 -2.99
N TYR A 146 2.40 5.92 -2.33
CA TYR A 146 3.58 5.07 -2.39
C TYR A 146 3.89 4.64 -3.82
N LEU A 147 2.89 4.15 -4.55
CA LEU A 147 3.04 3.70 -5.93
C LEU A 147 3.43 4.82 -6.88
N ALA A 148 2.95 6.05 -6.62
CA ALA A 148 3.31 7.22 -7.41
C ALA A 148 4.74 7.72 -7.14
N ALA A 149 5.21 7.62 -5.89
CA ALA A 149 6.49 8.17 -5.46
C ALA A 149 7.67 7.19 -5.59
N ASN A 150 7.41 5.87 -5.54
CA ASN A 150 8.45 4.85 -5.47
C ASN A 150 8.53 4.02 -6.75
N LEU A 151 9.73 3.91 -7.33
CA LEU A 151 9.98 3.12 -8.53
C LEU A 151 9.83 1.61 -8.28
N LEU A 152 9.15 0.91 -9.18
CA LEU A 152 9.08 -0.55 -9.15
C LEU A 152 10.49 -1.18 -9.31
N PRO A 153 10.82 -2.24 -8.56
CA PRO A 153 12.07 -2.97 -8.73
C PRO A 153 12.23 -3.53 -10.16
N THR A 154 13.41 -3.33 -10.75
CA THR A 154 13.76 -3.81 -12.10
C THR A 154 14.77 -4.96 -12.05
N PHE A 155 14.78 -5.80 -13.09
CA PHE A 155 15.73 -6.92 -13.17
C PHE A 155 17.14 -6.46 -13.53
N GLU A 156 18.14 -6.94 -12.78
CA GLU A 156 19.56 -6.56 -12.96
C GLU A 156 20.41 -7.69 -13.59
N GLY A 157 19.78 -8.79 -14.01
CA GLY A 157 20.48 -9.83 -14.77
C GLY A 157 20.87 -9.32 -16.15
N LYS A 158 22.07 -9.68 -16.60
CA LYS A 158 22.65 -9.22 -17.87
C LYS A 158 23.54 -10.29 -18.48
N ALA A 159 23.81 -10.16 -19.79
CA ALA A 159 24.83 -10.96 -20.46
C ALA A 159 26.20 -10.80 -19.78
N GLY A 160 27.01 -11.85 -19.86
CA GLY A 160 28.32 -11.94 -19.20
C GLY A 160 28.29 -12.46 -17.77
N LYS A 161 27.12 -12.59 -17.13
CA LYS A 161 26.98 -13.23 -15.81
C LYS A 161 27.09 -14.75 -15.92
N THR A 162 27.68 -15.40 -14.92
CA THR A 162 27.60 -16.86 -14.76
C THR A 162 26.17 -17.30 -14.45
N THR A 163 25.88 -18.60 -14.55
CA THR A 163 24.59 -19.16 -14.10
C THR A 163 24.25 -18.72 -12.68
N ASP A 164 25.18 -18.89 -11.73
CA ASP A 164 24.96 -18.55 -10.32
C ASP A 164 24.71 -17.05 -10.09
N GLU A 165 25.40 -16.18 -10.85
CA GLU A 165 25.19 -14.73 -10.80
C GLU A 165 23.83 -14.33 -11.37
N TYR A 166 23.41 -14.98 -12.46
CA TYR A 166 22.11 -14.75 -13.05
C TYR A 166 20.99 -15.17 -12.09
N GLU A 167 21.06 -16.39 -11.55
CA GLU A 167 20.10 -16.90 -10.57
C GLU A 167 20.03 -16.06 -9.30
N ARG A 168 21.19 -15.55 -8.81
CA ARG A 168 21.20 -14.59 -7.70
C ARG A 168 20.45 -13.31 -8.05
N SER A 169 20.56 -12.83 -9.29
CA SER A 169 19.82 -11.65 -9.75
C SER A 169 18.31 -11.90 -9.80
N VAL A 170 17.89 -13.11 -10.16
CA VAL A 170 16.47 -13.53 -10.12
C VAL A 170 15.95 -13.52 -8.68
N LYS A 171 16.69 -14.15 -7.75
CA LYS A 171 16.32 -14.19 -6.33
C LYS A 171 16.27 -12.78 -5.72
N ALA A 172 17.26 -11.95 -6.02
CA ALA A 172 17.32 -10.57 -5.54
C ALA A 172 16.15 -9.71 -6.06
N LEU A 173 15.69 -9.91 -7.31
CA LEU A 173 14.48 -9.24 -7.80
C LEU A 173 13.24 -9.67 -7.00
N LYS A 174 13.06 -10.98 -6.76
CA LYS A 174 11.94 -11.48 -5.98
C LYS A 174 11.92 -10.88 -4.56
N THR A 175 13.08 -10.82 -3.90
CA THR A 175 13.21 -10.19 -2.58
C THR A 175 12.85 -8.71 -2.64
N ARG A 176 13.42 -7.93 -3.56
CA ARG A 176 13.10 -6.50 -3.68
C ARG A 176 11.63 -6.23 -3.98
N LEU A 177 10.96 -7.08 -4.76
CA LEU A 177 9.52 -6.95 -4.99
C LEU A 177 8.73 -7.21 -3.70
N ASN A 178 9.09 -8.23 -2.92
CA ASN A 178 8.46 -8.47 -1.63
C ASN A 178 8.69 -7.30 -0.68
N ASP A 179 9.92 -6.79 -0.59
CA ASP A 179 10.29 -5.67 0.29
C ASP A 179 9.57 -4.39 -0.12
N TYR A 180 9.41 -4.13 -1.43
CA TYR A 180 8.67 -2.97 -1.94
C TYR A 180 7.22 -2.96 -1.44
N PHE A 181 6.53 -4.09 -1.53
CA PHE A 181 5.14 -4.18 -1.06
C PHE A 181 5.03 -4.21 0.47
N ALA A 182 6.01 -4.79 1.17
CA ALA A 182 6.07 -4.74 2.63
C ALA A 182 6.31 -3.31 3.15
N GLU A 183 7.18 -2.54 2.51
CA GLU A 183 7.42 -1.15 2.88
C GLU A 183 6.22 -0.26 2.53
N MET A 184 5.47 -0.58 1.46
CA MET A 184 4.20 0.10 1.17
C MET A 184 3.17 -0.07 2.28
N GLU A 185 3.00 -1.30 2.80
CA GLU A 185 2.13 -1.58 3.95
C GLU A 185 2.61 -0.81 5.18
N LYS A 186 3.90 -0.98 5.53
CA LYS A 186 4.52 -0.34 6.69
C LYS A 186 4.43 1.19 6.66
N GLN A 187 4.57 1.81 5.48
CA GLN A 187 4.41 3.25 5.34
C GLN A 187 2.95 3.67 5.61
N SER A 188 1.99 2.90 5.12
CA SER A 188 0.57 3.18 5.41
C SER A 188 0.25 3.02 6.89
N ASP A 189 0.74 1.97 7.55
CA ASP A 189 0.59 1.79 9.00
C ASP A 189 1.19 2.97 9.77
N SER A 190 2.40 3.39 9.39
CA SER A 190 3.06 4.52 10.05
C SER A 190 2.32 5.85 9.87
N ASN A 191 1.66 6.05 8.72
CA ASN A 191 0.96 7.28 8.39
C ASN A 191 -0.47 7.32 8.93
N THR A 192 -1.11 6.14 9.01
CA THR A 192 -2.53 6.01 9.29
C THR A 192 -2.84 5.36 10.63
N ASP A 193 -2.19 4.25 11.00
CA ASP A 193 -2.47 3.51 12.24
C ASP A 193 -1.73 4.08 13.46
N GLU A 194 -0.50 4.56 13.26
CA GLU A 194 0.44 4.91 14.34
C GLU A 194 0.54 6.42 14.60
N VAL A 195 -0.53 7.15 14.29
CA VAL A 195 -0.70 8.59 14.58
C VAL A 195 -1.94 8.84 15.44
N GLY A 196 -2.03 10.01 16.08
CA GLY A 196 -3.14 10.28 17.02
C GLY A 196 -3.09 9.34 18.22
N TYR A 197 -4.22 8.73 18.57
CA TYR A 197 -4.23 7.58 19.48
C TYR A 197 -3.81 6.34 18.72
N LYS A 198 -2.62 5.81 19.00
CA LYS A 198 -1.98 4.83 18.13
C LYS A 198 -2.64 3.46 18.22
N LYS A 199 -2.66 2.71 17.12
CA LYS A 199 -3.10 1.31 17.12
C LYS A 199 -2.32 0.46 18.13
N SER A 200 -1.00 0.59 18.18
CA SER A 200 -0.16 -0.08 19.17
C SER A 200 -0.54 0.23 20.63
N GLU A 201 -1.07 1.43 20.90
CA GLU A 201 -1.58 1.81 22.23
C GLU A 201 -2.99 1.26 22.46
N PHE A 202 -3.86 1.34 21.47
CA PHE A 202 -5.22 0.78 21.49
C PHE A 202 -5.21 -0.73 21.74
N GLU A 203 -4.33 -1.48 21.07
CA GLU A 203 -4.19 -2.93 21.27
C GLU A 203 -3.73 -3.29 22.69
N LYS A 204 -2.95 -2.41 23.32
CA LYS A 204 -2.42 -2.62 24.67
C LYS A 204 -3.38 -2.20 25.78
N PHE A 205 -4.11 -1.10 25.57
CA PHE A 205 -4.86 -0.43 26.63
C PHE A 205 -6.38 -0.36 26.38
N GLY A 206 -6.84 -0.70 25.18
CA GLY A 206 -8.24 -0.60 24.77
C GLY A 206 -8.65 0.83 24.38
N PRO A 207 -9.96 1.11 24.26
CA PRO A 207 -10.45 2.46 23.94
C PRO A 207 -10.10 3.45 25.07
N THR A 208 -9.70 4.67 24.70
CA THR A 208 -9.52 5.77 25.65
C THR A 208 -10.87 6.26 26.19
N HIS A 209 -10.95 6.45 27.51
CA HIS A 209 -12.12 6.99 28.22
C HIS A 209 -12.11 8.52 28.26
#